data_AF-I5AV64-F1
#
_entry.id   AF-I5AV64-F1
#
_cell.length_a   1.000
_cell.length_b   1.000
_cell.length_c   1.000
_cell.angle_alpha   90.00
_cell.angle_beta   90.00
_cell.angle_gamma   90.00
#
_symmetry.space_group_name_H-M   'P 1'
#
loop_
_entity.id
_entity.type
_entity.pdbx_description
1 polymer ?
#
loop_
_entity_poly.entity_id
_entity_poly.type
_entity_poly.pdbx_seq_one_letter_code
_entity_poly.pdbx_strand_id
1 'polypeptide(L)'
;MKKKVVCVLLAGILTVGVTACSWSKDAVKMHAGSSSSSVTASSDQAAVKESSSDESVSSVSVNSTSESLEMAGTNSESSERTASVSEQNELNLSGDSEGSETEKLGDAFEKCVGWGGSAGSALKSAAAAVGLVEWAADNDGSGEEIADAVKTAWEKLDDEQKENFRENWRGISTNANLMFSDFASVKDVFSDSGVLDRASEAVEKHDAQQKWEVLRQKIVDVM
;
A
#
# COMPACT_ATOMS: atom_id res chain seq x y z
N MET A 1 -56.05 9.83 1.72
CA MET A 1 -55.79 9.04 2.94
C MET A 1 -54.42 9.43 3.46
N LYS A 2 -54.34 10.08 4.63
CA LYS A 2 -53.14 10.74 5.15
C LYS A 2 -52.33 9.73 5.97
N LYS A 3 -51.14 9.34 5.49
CA LYS A 3 -50.22 8.42 6.19
C LYS A 3 -49.54 9.19 7.33
N LYS A 4 -49.78 8.74 8.57
CA LYS A 4 -49.16 9.32 9.77
C LYS A 4 -47.75 8.74 9.90
N VAL A 5 -46.75 9.61 9.81
CA VAL A 5 -45.34 9.30 10.11
C VAL A 5 -45.19 9.28 11.62
N VAL A 6 -44.75 8.15 12.18
CA VAL A 6 -44.41 8.00 13.59
C VAL A 6 -42.92 8.31 13.71
N CYS A 7 -42.59 9.48 14.24
CA CYS A 7 -41.23 9.82 14.68
C CYS A 7 -40.97 9.14 16.03
N VAL A 8 -40.07 8.15 16.02
CA VAL A 8 -39.50 7.60 17.26
C VAL A 8 -38.32 8.48 17.65
N LEU A 9 -38.50 9.23 18.73
CA LEU A 9 -37.44 9.97 19.43
C LEU A 9 -36.57 8.98 20.22
N LEU A 10 -35.36 8.71 19.75
CA LEU A 10 -34.31 8.06 20.53
C LEU A 10 -33.44 9.13 21.19
N ALA A 11 -33.68 9.39 22.46
CA ALA A 11 -32.78 10.14 23.33
C ALA A 11 -31.70 9.17 23.86
N GLY A 12 -30.50 9.24 23.29
CA GLY A 12 -29.31 8.50 23.72
C GLY A 12 -28.23 9.45 24.21
N ILE A 13 -27.90 9.33 25.50
CA ILE A 13 -27.08 10.20 26.33
C ILE A 13 -25.64 10.41 25.80
N LEU A 14 -25.22 11.68 25.76
CA LEU A 14 -23.84 12.14 25.64
C LEU A 14 -23.08 11.85 26.94
N THR A 15 -22.02 11.03 26.86
CA THR A 15 -20.91 11.08 27.82
C THR A 15 -19.61 11.21 27.06
N VAL A 16 -19.08 12.43 27.12
CA VAL A 16 -17.73 12.84 26.73
C VAL A 16 -16.68 12.12 27.59
N GLY A 17 -15.74 11.44 26.94
CA GLY A 17 -14.54 10.89 27.55
C GLY A 17 -13.34 11.15 26.65
N VAL A 18 -12.79 12.36 26.72
CA VAL A 18 -11.56 12.74 26.03
C VAL A 18 -10.38 12.29 26.89
N THR A 19 -9.71 11.20 26.50
CA THR A 19 -8.39 10.85 27.04
C THR A 19 -7.34 11.29 26.04
N ALA A 20 -6.63 12.36 26.38
CA ALA A 20 -5.59 12.98 25.57
C ALA A 20 -4.39 12.06 25.36
N CYS A 21 -3.89 12.02 24.12
CA CYS A 21 -2.56 11.52 23.80
C CYS A 21 -1.49 12.46 24.35
N SER A 22 -0.59 11.95 25.19
CA SER A 22 0.64 12.63 25.58
C SER A 22 1.69 12.35 24.50
N TRP A 23 1.90 13.29 23.58
CA TRP A 23 3.10 13.35 22.76
C TRP A 23 4.15 14.19 23.50
N SER A 24 5.30 13.60 23.83
CA SER A 24 6.44 14.37 24.32
C SER A 24 7.27 14.81 23.13
N LYS A 25 7.48 16.12 23.04
CA LYS A 25 8.26 16.78 22.00
C LYS A 25 9.25 17.70 22.69
N ASP A 26 10.48 17.23 22.87
CA ASP A 26 11.66 18.02 23.27
C ASP A 26 12.90 17.19 22.91
N ALA A 27 14.04 17.71 22.46
CA ALA A 27 14.43 19.00 21.95
C ALA A 27 15.82 18.77 21.34
N VAL A 28 16.10 19.33 20.17
CA VAL A 28 17.44 19.40 19.60
C VAL A 28 18.29 20.32 20.49
N LYS A 29 19.40 19.82 21.03
CA LYS A 29 20.46 20.66 21.59
C LYS A 29 21.81 20.18 21.08
N MET A 30 22.33 20.89 20.09
CA MET A 30 23.75 20.90 19.74
C MET A 30 24.44 21.96 20.62
N HIS A 31 25.53 21.63 21.31
CA HIS A 31 26.86 22.26 21.11
C HIS A 31 27.93 21.68 22.05
N ALA A 32 29.09 21.41 21.44
CA ALA A 32 30.49 21.49 21.91
C ALA A 32 30.95 20.81 23.23
N GLY A 33 32.06 20.08 23.10
CA GLY A 33 32.92 19.73 24.23
C GLY A 33 33.94 18.64 23.90
N SER A 34 35.15 19.06 23.56
CA SER A 34 36.28 18.22 23.15
C SER A 34 36.83 17.29 24.24
N SER A 35 37.51 16.23 23.76
CA SER A 35 38.69 15.59 24.35
C SER A 35 38.55 14.88 25.70
N SER A 36 38.79 13.56 25.72
CA SER A 36 40.10 12.97 26.11
C SER A 36 39.95 11.52 26.64
N SER A 37 40.68 10.63 25.98
CA SER A 37 41.40 9.44 26.46
C SER A 37 41.01 8.75 27.78
N SER A 38 40.80 7.43 27.69
CA SER A 38 41.48 6.50 28.60
C SER A 38 41.63 5.09 27.99
N VAL A 39 42.87 4.63 28.08
CA VAL A 39 43.46 3.33 27.77
C VAL A 39 42.87 2.14 28.55
N THR A 40 43.00 0.93 27.99
CA THR A 40 43.55 -0.32 28.59
C THR A 40 43.42 -1.46 27.55
N ALA A 41 44.51 -1.95 26.94
CA ALA A 41 45.34 -3.10 27.37
C ALA A 41 44.58 -4.46 27.30
N SER A 42 45.07 -5.58 26.78
CA SER A 42 46.34 -6.02 26.17
C SER A 42 46.14 -7.46 25.63
N SER A 43 46.97 -7.89 24.67
CA SER A 43 47.76 -9.15 24.66
C SER A 43 47.87 -9.88 23.32
N ASP A 44 49.06 -9.71 22.74
CA ASP A 44 50.00 -10.71 22.22
C ASP A 44 49.51 -11.96 21.46
N GLN A 45 49.92 -12.06 20.19
CA GLN A 45 50.84 -13.14 19.80
C GLN A 45 51.59 -12.86 18.48
N ALA A 46 52.87 -13.22 18.48
CA ALA A 46 53.86 -13.01 17.44
C ALA A 46 53.91 -14.18 16.43
N ALA A 47 54.21 -13.88 15.16
CA ALA A 47 55.09 -14.70 14.30
C ALA A 47 55.42 -13.95 12.99
N VAL A 48 56.71 -13.92 12.68
CA VAL A 48 57.39 -13.23 11.57
C VAL A 48 57.38 -14.02 10.26
N LYS A 49 57.29 -13.33 9.11
CA LYS A 49 58.16 -13.54 7.93
C LYS A 49 57.89 -12.54 6.77
N GLU A 50 58.96 -11.82 6.41
CA GLU A 50 59.50 -11.41 5.08
C GLU A 50 58.55 -11.40 3.84
N SER A 51 58.63 -10.54 2.82
CA SER A 51 59.52 -9.48 2.26
C SER A 51 58.66 -8.84 1.13
N SER A 52 58.69 -7.57 0.70
CA SER A 52 59.75 -6.87 -0.06
C SER A 52 59.14 -5.57 -0.67
N SER A 53 59.86 -4.43 -0.56
CA SER A 53 60.11 -3.37 -1.58
C SER A 53 58.96 -2.73 -2.40
N ASP A 54 58.95 -1.43 -2.77
CA ASP A 54 59.82 -0.27 -2.53
C ASP A 54 59.04 1.00 -3.01
N GLU A 55 59.43 2.16 -2.49
CA GLU A 55 58.87 3.49 -2.73
C GLU A 55 59.46 4.20 -3.97
N SER A 56 58.77 5.29 -4.37
CA SER A 56 59.25 6.47 -5.14
C SER A 56 59.30 6.42 -6.68
N VAL A 57 58.69 7.40 -7.36
CA VAL A 57 59.35 8.64 -7.84
C VAL A 57 58.33 9.64 -8.43
N SER A 58 58.72 10.91 -8.38
CA SER A 58 57.99 12.11 -8.75
C SER A 58 58.28 12.58 -10.19
N SER A 59 57.29 13.31 -10.76
CA SER A 59 57.42 14.54 -11.59
C SER A 59 57.54 14.52 -13.14
N VAL A 60 56.80 15.50 -13.70
CA VAL A 60 56.97 16.36 -14.93
C VAL A 60 56.78 15.75 -16.34
N SER A 61 55.64 15.95 -17.04
CA SER A 61 55.12 17.11 -17.85
C SER A 61 55.58 17.12 -19.32
N VAL A 62 54.66 17.05 -20.31
CA VAL A 62 54.23 18.13 -21.27
C VAL A 62 53.58 17.63 -22.59
N ASN A 63 52.45 18.29 -22.93
CA ASN A 63 52.01 18.85 -24.23
C ASN A 63 51.02 18.16 -25.21
N SER A 64 50.11 19.03 -25.69
CA SER A 64 49.27 19.01 -26.92
C SER A 64 47.87 18.39 -26.75
N THR A 65 46.73 18.99 -27.11
CA THR A 65 46.40 20.19 -27.89
C THR A 65 44.90 20.49 -27.67
N SER A 66 44.52 21.77 -27.72
CA SER A 66 43.16 22.29 -27.59
C SER A 66 42.19 21.81 -28.67
N GLU A 67 40.93 21.59 -28.31
CA GLU A 67 39.75 22.06 -29.07
C GLU A 67 38.59 22.29 -28.09
N SER A 68 38.04 23.51 -28.10
CA SER A 68 36.91 23.97 -27.29
C SER A 68 35.68 24.06 -28.16
N LEU A 69 34.63 23.29 -27.85
CA LEU A 69 33.24 23.35 -28.32
C LEU A 69 32.49 22.31 -27.42
N GLU A 70 31.36 22.49 -26.73
CA GLU A 70 30.30 23.47 -26.74
C GLU A 70 29.60 23.55 -25.36
N MET A 71 28.78 24.59 -25.27
CA MET A 71 27.98 25.10 -24.18
C MET A 71 26.72 24.26 -23.90
N ALA A 72 26.43 24.12 -22.61
CA ALA A 72 25.13 23.90 -21.97
C ALA A 72 23.92 23.44 -22.82
N GLY A 73 23.40 22.27 -22.46
CA GLY A 73 22.06 21.82 -22.80
C GLY A 73 21.69 20.61 -21.96
N THR A 74 21.41 20.82 -20.68
CA THR A 74 20.80 19.81 -19.82
C THR A 74 19.42 19.46 -20.40
N ASN A 75 19.33 18.34 -21.11
CA ASN A 75 18.08 17.79 -21.59
C ASN A 75 17.31 17.15 -20.41
N SER A 76 16.74 18.01 -19.55
CA SER A 76 15.47 17.69 -18.91
C SER A 76 14.40 17.98 -19.96
N GLU A 77 13.71 16.96 -20.44
CA GLU A 77 12.25 16.95 -20.60
C GLU A 77 11.80 15.71 -21.36
N SER A 78 10.68 15.17 -20.91
CA SER A 78 9.90 14.10 -21.52
C SER A 78 10.58 12.75 -21.70
N SER A 79 10.74 12.04 -20.58
CA SER A 79 10.31 10.64 -20.59
C SER A 79 8.78 10.62 -20.74
N GLU A 80 8.30 10.82 -21.97
CA GLU A 80 7.02 10.26 -22.40
C GLU A 80 7.20 8.74 -22.48
N ARG A 81 7.37 8.09 -21.33
CA ARG A 81 6.87 6.72 -21.21
C ARG A 81 5.37 6.90 -21.23
N THR A 82 4.82 6.79 -22.44
CA THR A 82 3.45 6.38 -22.65
C THR A 82 3.20 5.28 -21.64
N ALA A 83 2.54 5.63 -20.54
CA ALA A 83 2.00 4.65 -19.63
C ALA A 83 1.09 3.84 -20.53
N SER A 84 1.54 2.63 -20.86
CA SER A 84 0.77 1.73 -21.68
C SER A 84 -0.50 1.45 -20.90
N VAL A 85 -1.55 2.21 -21.22
CA VAL A 85 -2.96 1.88 -21.04
C VAL A 85 -3.26 0.74 -22.02
N SER A 86 -2.47 -0.34 -21.92
CA SER A 86 -2.75 -1.60 -22.55
C SER A 86 -3.16 -2.50 -21.39
N GLU A 87 -4.47 -2.71 -21.34
CA GLU A 87 -5.13 -3.70 -20.50
C GLU A 87 -5.16 -3.34 -19.00
N GLN A 88 -5.66 -2.14 -18.69
CA GLN A 88 -6.62 -2.06 -17.57
C GLN A 88 -7.84 -2.88 -17.99
N ASN A 89 -7.72 -4.20 -17.91
CA ASN A 89 -8.85 -5.11 -17.95
C ASN A 89 -9.85 -4.50 -16.99
N GLU A 90 -11.01 -4.06 -17.49
CA GLU A 90 -12.07 -3.57 -16.63
C GLU A 90 -12.27 -4.65 -15.58
N LEU A 91 -11.81 -4.36 -14.36
CA LEU A 91 -11.79 -5.31 -13.26
C LEU A 91 -13.22 -5.41 -12.76
N ASN A 92 -14.14 -5.86 -13.64
CA ASN A 92 -15.51 -6.14 -13.33
C ASN A 92 -15.46 -7.33 -12.34
N LEU A 93 -15.54 -6.97 -11.06
CA LEU A 93 -15.50 -7.87 -9.91
C LEU A 93 -16.93 -8.31 -9.55
N SER A 94 -17.91 -7.51 -9.96
CA SER A 94 -19.32 -7.83 -10.15
C SER A 94 -19.50 -8.74 -11.37
N GLY A 95 -19.18 -10.03 -11.21
CA GLY A 95 -19.46 -11.02 -12.24
C GLY A 95 -20.95 -11.20 -12.47
N ASP A 96 -21.36 -11.25 -13.74
CA ASP A 96 -22.51 -12.03 -14.25
C ASP A 96 -22.22 -13.55 -14.08
N SER A 97 -21.52 -13.93 -13.01
CA SER A 97 -21.07 -15.28 -12.73
C SER A 97 -22.12 -15.95 -11.86
N GLU A 98 -22.81 -16.95 -12.41
CA GLU A 98 -23.76 -17.83 -11.70
C GLU A 98 -23.09 -18.72 -10.62
N GLY A 99 -21.85 -18.41 -10.24
CA GLY A 99 -21.10 -19.12 -9.19
C GLY A 99 -21.51 -18.75 -7.77
N SER A 100 -21.10 -19.58 -6.81
CA SER A 100 -21.28 -19.32 -5.38
C SER A 100 -20.60 -18.02 -4.95
N GLU A 101 -21.11 -17.36 -3.91
CA GLU A 101 -20.47 -16.19 -3.30
C GLU A 101 -19.00 -16.47 -2.93
N THR A 102 -18.67 -17.69 -2.52
CA THR A 102 -17.29 -18.12 -2.26
C THR A 102 -16.42 -18.16 -3.52
N GLU A 103 -16.98 -18.52 -4.67
CA GLU A 103 -16.25 -18.53 -5.95
C GLU A 103 -15.95 -17.11 -6.40
N LYS A 104 -16.94 -16.21 -6.32
CA LYS A 104 -16.76 -14.78 -6.60
C LYS A 104 -15.68 -14.15 -5.72
N LEU A 105 -15.61 -14.56 -4.44
CA LEU A 105 -14.56 -14.09 -3.54
C LEU A 105 -13.17 -14.60 -3.95
N GLY A 106 -13.08 -15.85 -4.40
CA GLY A 106 -11.86 -16.44 -4.96
C GLY A 106 -11.33 -15.64 -6.13
N ASP A 107 -12.20 -15.30 -7.09
CA ASP A 107 -11.84 -14.47 -8.24
C ASP A 107 -11.35 -13.07 -7.83
N ALA A 108 -11.94 -12.49 -6.78
CA ALA A 108 -11.48 -11.22 -6.22
C ALA A 108 -10.10 -11.33 -5.56
N PHE A 109 -9.81 -12.44 -4.87
CA PHE A 109 -8.51 -12.70 -4.25
C PHE A 109 -7.41 -12.88 -5.29
N GLU A 110 -7.67 -13.60 -6.38
CA GLU A 110 -6.71 -13.77 -7.48
C GLU A 110 -6.35 -12.43 -8.15
N LYS A 111 -7.27 -11.46 -8.17
CA LYS A 111 -7.01 -10.11 -8.69
C LYS A 111 -6.22 -9.23 -7.71
N CYS A 112 -6.14 -9.61 -6.44
CA CYS A 112 -5.34 -8.91 -5.42
C CYS A 112 -3.85 -9.29 -5.46
N VAL A 113 -3.46 -10.25 -6.30
CA VAL A 113 -2.09 -10.79 -6.39
C VAL A 113 -1.48 -10.58 -7.78
N GLY A 114 -0.17 -10.80 -7.91
CA GLY A 114 0.54 -10.86 -9.20
C GLY A 114 1.03 -9.52 -9.75
N TRP A 115 0.94 -8.42 -9.00
CA TRP A 115 1.40 -7.10 -9.46
C TRP A 115 2.52 -6.44 -8.67
N GLY A 116 2.74 -6.83 -7.40
CA GLY A 116 3.85 -6.37 -6.57
C GLY A 116 4.12 -4.85 -6.61
N GLY A 117 5.37 -4.44 -6.34
CA GLY A 117 5.82 -3.04 -6.35
C GLY A 117 5.94 -2.40 -7.75
N SER A 118 5.29 -2.95 -8.78
CA SER A 118 5.38 -2.49 -10.16
C SER A 118 4.72 -1.12 -10.37
N ALA A 119 5.11 -0.43 -11.45
CA ALA A 119 4.42 0.79 -11.88
C ALA A 119 2.92 0.51 -12.09
N GLY A 120 2.06 1.25 -11.39
CA GLY A 120 0.60 1.02 -11.41
C GLY A 120 0.06 0.16 -10.27
N SER A 121 0.87 -0.17 -9.25
CA SER A 121 0.38 -0.81 -8.02
C SER A 121 -0.72 -0.01 -7.32
N ALA A 122 -0.67 1.33 -7.39
CA ALA A 122 -1.72 2.20 -6.86
C ALA A 122 -3.07 1.98 -7.59
N LEU A 123 -3.05 1.94 -8.93
CA LEU A 123 -4.25 1.74 -9.74
C LEU A 123 -4.84 0.34 -9.54
N LYS A 124 -3.97 -0.67 -9.46
CA LYS A 124 -4.40 -2.05 -9.18
C LYS A 124 -4.94 -2.22 -7.75
N SER A 125 -4.30 -1.57 -6.77
CA SER A 125 -4.81 -1.52 -5.38
C SER A 125 -6.20 -0.91 -5.31
N ALA A 126 -6.45 0.17 -6.06
CA ALA A 126 -7.75 0.83 -6.13
C ALA A 126 -8.82 -0.10 -6.72
N ALA A 127 -8.53 -0.75 -7.84
CA ALA A 127 -9.50 -1.65 -8.47
C ALA A 127 -9.78 -2.91 -7.61
N ALA A 128 -8.75 -3.48 -6.98
CA ALA A 128 -8.91 -4.57 -6.01
C ALA A 128 -9.73 -4.15 -4.78
N ALA A 129 -9.51 -2.93 -4.28
CA ALA A 129 -10.28 -2.36 -3.16
C ALA A 129 -11.77 -2.28 -3.51
N VAL A 130 -12.11 -1.74 -4.68
CA VAL A 130 -13.50 -1.60 -5.13
C VAL A 130 -14.17 -2.97 -5.22
N GLY A 131 -13.55 -3.99 -5.83
CA GLY A 131 -14.24 -5.27 -5.95
C GLY A 131 -14.40 -6.06 -4.66
N LEU A 132 -13.48 -5.93 -3.71
CA LEU A 132 -13.69 -6.53 -2.39
C LEU A 132 -14.83 -5.81 -1.63
N VAL A 133 -14.95 -4.49 -1.79
CA VAL A 133 -16.07 -3.72 -1.22
C VAL A 133 -17.39 -4.06 -1.92
N GLU A 134 -17.40 -4.22 -3.24
CA GLU A 134 -18.57 -4.67 -4.00
C GLU A 134 -19.04 -6.05 -3.54
N TRP A 135 -18.12 -7.02 -3.46
CA TRP A 135 -18.42 -8.35 -2.94
C TRP A 135 -19.00 -8.27 -1.54
N ALA A 136 -18.38 -7.50 -0.64
CA ALA A 136 -18.88 -7.33 0.72
C ALA A 136 -20.28 -6.71 0.74
N ALA A 137 -20.55 -5.70 -0.08
CA ALA A 137 -21.84 -5.02 -0.11
C ALA A 137 -22.96 -5.92 -0.63
N ASP A 138 -22.67 -6.74 -1.65
CA ASP A 138 -23.62 -7.66 -2.29
C ASP A 138 -23.82 -8.96 -1.50
N ASN A 139 -22.88 -9.33 -0.62
CA ASN A 139 -23.00 -10.51 0.20
C ASN A 139 -23.93 -10.26 1.41
N ASP A 140 -24.96 -11.09 1.56
CA ASP A 140 -25.86 -11.09 2.72
C ASP A 140 -25.57 -12.24 3.71
N GLY A 141 -24.42 -12.90 3.54
CA GLY A 141 -23.97 -13.96 4.43
C GLY A 141 -23.65 -13.44 5.84
N SER A 142 -23.81 -14.32 6.82
CA SER A 142 -23.36 -14.09 8.19
C SER A 142 -21.83 -13.97 8.28
N GLY A 143 -21.33 -13.41 9.38
CA GLY A 143 -19.89 -13.31 9.61
C GLY A 143 -19.15 -14.66 9.65
N GLU A 144 -19.85 -15.76 9.94
CA GLU A 144 -19.29 -17.13 9.87
C GLU A 144 -19.22 -17.61 8.42
N GLU A 145 -20.26 -17.40 7.62
CA GLU A 145 -20.26 -17.73 6.18
C GLU A 145 -19.20 -16.92 5.43
N ILE A 146 -19.01 -15.64 5.78
CA ILE A 146 -17.92 -14.82 5.25
C ILE A 146 -16.56 -15.38 5.67
N ALA A 147 -16.39 -15.83 6.92
CA ALA A 147 -15.13 -16.41 7.38
C ALA A 147 -14.79 -17.71 6.61
N ASP A 148 -15.78 -18.57 6.39
CA ASP A 148 -15.60 -19.80 5.60
C ASP A 148 -15.29 -19.49 4.13
N ALA A 149 -15.96 -18.49 3.55
CA ALA A 149 -15.68 -18.05 2.19
C ALA A 149 -14.26 -17.49 2.05
N VAL A 150 -13.84 -16.62 2.97
CA VAL A 150 -12.49 -16.04 3.01
C VAL A 150 -11.44 -17.13 3.18
N LYS A 151 -11.65 -18.07 4.09
CA LYS A 151 -10.73 -19.20 4.29
C LYS A 151 -10.61 -20.05 3.03
N THR A 152 -11.74 -20.36 2.39
CA THR A 152 -11.77 -21.15 1.16
C THR A 152 -11.07 -20.43 0.00
N ALA A 153 -11.30 -19.12 -0.14
CA ALA A 153 -10.60 -18.30 -1.14
C ALA A 153 -9.09 -18.24 -0.86
N TRP A 154 -8.70 -18.07 0.40
CA TRP A 154 -7.30 -18.03 0.82
C TRP A 154 -6.55 -19.35 0.59
N GLU A 155 -7.19 -20.49 0.85
CA GLU A 155 -6.59 -21.82 0.66
C GLU A 155 -6.31 -22.15 -0.82
N LYS A 156 -7.04 -21.51 -1.76
CA LYS A 156 -6.79 -21.65 -3.21
C LYS A 156 -5.55 -20.92 -3.69
N LEU A 157 -5.09 -19.89 -2.97
CA LEU A 157 -3.87 -19.18 -3.31
C LEU A 157 -2.64 -20.02 -2.97
N ASP A 158 -1.65 -20.04 -3.86
CA ASP A 158 -0.33 -20.60 -3.55
C ASP A 158 0.46 -19.70 -2.58
N ASP A 159 1.60 -20.19 -2.07
CA ASP A 159 2.37 -19.48 -1.04
C ASP A 159 2.93 -18.14 -1.53
N GLU A 160 3.32 -18.05 -2.81
CA GLU A 160 3.85 -16.82 -3.42
C GLU A 160 2.70 -15.80 -3.62
N GLN A 161 1.54 -16.27 -4.07
CA GLN A 161 0.34 -15.44 -4.16
C GLN A 161 -0.09 -14.92 -2.79
N LYS A 162 -0.05 -15.74 -1.73
CA LYS A 162 -0.35 -15.30 -0.35
C LYS A 162 0.63 -14.24 0.14
N GLU A 163 1.92 -14.38 -0.14
CA GLU A 163 2.91 -13.35 0.19
C GLU A 163 2.59 -12.05 -0.56
N ASN A 164 2.35 -12.11 -1.87
CA ASN A 164 2.01 -10.93 -2.65
C ASN A 164 0.71 -10.27 -2.20
N PHE A 165 -0.31 -11.05 -1.82
CA PHE A 165 -1.54 -10.52 -1.25
C PHE A 165 -1.26 -9.71 0.01
N ARG A 166 -0.44 -10.23 0.92
CA ARG A 166 -0.08 -9.52 2.17
C ARG A 166 0.66 -8.22 1.89
N GLU A 167 1.57 -8.20 0.92
CA GLU A 167 2.28 -6.98 0.50
C GLU A 167 1.31 -5.91 -0.03
N ASN A 168 0.37 -6.34 -0.87
CA ASN A 168 -0.61 -5.45 -1.50
C ASN A 168 -1.74 -5.02 -0.55
N TRP A 169 -2.01 -5.80 0.49
CA TRP A 169 -3.13 -5.61 1.40
C TRP A 169 -3.18 -4.21 2.00
N ARG A 170 -2.03 -3.63 2.35
CA ARG A 170 -2.00 -2.25 2.88
C ARG A 170 -2.60 -1.26 1.88
N GLY A 171 -2.25 -1.35 0.60
CA GLY A 171 -2.76 -0.46 -0.44
C GLY A 171 -4.24 -0.67 -0.71
N ILE A 172 -4.66 -1.93 -0.84
CA ILE A 172 -6.05 -2.34 -1.06
C ILE A 172 -6.93 -1.82 0.09
N SER A 173 -6.54 -2.19 1.30
CA SER A 173 -7.32 -1.91 2.50
C SER A 173 -7.32 -0.42 2.86
N THR A 174 -6.28 0.35 2.49
CA THR A 174 -6.27 1.81 2.63
C THR A 174 -7.25 2.46 1.67
N ASN A 175 -7.21 2.11 0.38
CA ASN A 175 -8.14 2.67 -0.62
C ASN A 175 -9.60 2.38 -0.25
N ALA A 176 -9.91 1.14 0.15
CA ALA A 176 -11.24 0.77 0.58
C ALA A 176 -11.72 1.52 1.84
N ASN A 177 -10.82 1.85 2.78
CA ASN A 177 -11.20 2.71 3.92
C ASN A 177 -11.49 4.14 3.47
N LEU A 178 -10.65 4.69 2.60
CA LEU A 178 -10.80 6.05 2.08
C LEU A 178 -12.11 6.21 1.29
N MET A 179 -12.61 5.16 0.63
CA MET A 179 -13.93 5.18 0.01
C MET A 179 -15.04 5.64 0.96
N PHE A 180 -15.00 5.18 2.22
CA PHE A 180 -16.01 5.50 3.22
C PHE A 180 -15.68 6.74 4.06
N SER A 181 -14.40 7.01 4.31
CA SER A 181 -13.97 8.11 5.19
C SER A 181 -13.68 9.42 4.46
N ASP A 182 -13.14 9.36 3.25
CA ASP A 182 -12.76 10.51 2.43
C ASP A 182 -12.70 10.13 0.94
N PHE A 183 -13.89 9.92 0.35
CA PHE A 183 -14.01 9.48 -1.05
C PHE A 183 -13.34 10.45 -2.05
N ALA A 184 -13.31 11.75 -1.72
CA ALA A 184 -12.69 12.77 -2.55
C ALA A 184 -11.17 12.53 -2.74
N SER A 185 -10.49 12.00 -1.71
CA SER A 185 -9.04 11.74 -1.76
C SER A 185 -8.62 10.63 -2.73
N VAL A 186 -9.52 9.71 -3.05
CA VAL A 186 -9.24 8.55 -3.92
C VAL A 186 -9.93 8.64 -5.29
N LYS A 187 -10.72 9.68 -5.52
CA LYS A 187 -11.53 9.85 -6.73
C LYS A 187 -10.71 9.81 -8.01
N ASP A 188 -9.58 10.52 -8.04
CA ASP A 188 -8.72 10.59 -9.22
C ASP A 188 -8.08 9.22 -9.51
N VAL A 189 -7.58 8.54 -8.49
CA VAL A 189 -7.01 7.18 -8.63
C VAL A 189 -8.06 6.20 -9.14
N PHE A 190 -9.31 6.33 -8.68
CA PHE A 190 -10.40 5.45 -9.08
C PHE A 190 -10.89 5.74 -10.49
N SER A 191 -10.88 7.01 -10.89
CA SER A 191 -11.14 7.45 -12.27
C SER A 191 -10.09 6.88 -13.20
N ASP A 192 -8.81 7.05 -12.86
CA ASP A 192 -7.69 6.53 -13.64
C ASP A 192 -7.68 5.00 -13.70
N SER A 193 -8.22 4.32 -12.68
CA SER A 193 -8.42 2.87 -12.66
C SER A 193 -9.65 2.38 -13.43
N GLY A 194 -10.53 3.27 -13.91
CA GLY A 194 -11.78 2.90 -14.58
C GLY A 194 -12.81 2.26 -13.63
N VAL A 195 -12.73 2.53 -12.33
CA VAL A 195 -13.61 1.92 -11.29
C VAL A 195 -14.42 2.94 -10.50
N LEU A 196 -14.38 4.23 -10.87
CA LEU A 196 -15.01 5.31 -10.11
C LEU A 196 -16.53 5.15 -9.96
N ASP A 197 -17.23 4.79 -11.03
CA ASP A 197 -18.69 4.66 -11.00
C ASP A 197 -19.11 3.51 -10.07
N ARG A 198 -18.46 2.35 -10.21
CA ARG A 198 -18.63 1.18 -9.34
C ARG A 198 -18.31 1.46 -7.88
N ALA A 199 -17.23 2.20 -7.64
CA ALA A 199 -16.89 2.64 -6.28
C ALA A 199 -17.97 3.54 -5.67
N SER A 200 -18.52 4.46 -6.47
CA SER A 200 -19.59 5.36 -6.05
C SER A 200 -20.88 4.59 -5.72
N GLU A 201 -21.25 3.62 -6.57
CA GLU A 201 -22.40 2.74 -6.31
C GLU A 201 -22.19 1.88 -5.07
N ALA A 202 -21.00 1.30 -4.90
CA ALA A 202 -20.70 0.42 -3.78
C ALA A 202 -20.80 1.13 -2.42
N VAL A 203 -20.38 2.41 -2.33
CA VAL A 203 -20.50 3.19 -1.08
C VAL A 203 -21.92 3.66 -0.78
N GLU A 204 -22.80 3.71 -1.78
CA GLU A 204 -24.22 4.06 -1.61
C GLU A 204 -25.07 2.90 -1.08
N LYS A 205 -24.58 1.65 -1.18
CA LYS A 205 -25.27 0.46 -0.66
C LYS A 205 -25.39 0.51 0.87
N HIS A 206 -26.55 0.10 1.38
CA HIS A 206 -26.83 0.09 2.82
C HIS A 206 -25.85 -0.83 3.56
N ASP A 207 -25.35 -0.39 4.71
CA ASP A 207 -24.35 -1.09 5.55
C ASP A 207 -23.04 -1.49 4.84
N ALA A 208 -22.74 -0.99 3.64
CA ALA A 208 -21.56 -1.38 2.88
C ALA A 208 -20.25 -1.22 3.67
N GLN A 209 -20.12 -0.13 4.44
CA GLN A 209 -18.96 0.09 5.31
C GLN A 209 -18.85 -0.98 6.42
N GLN A 210 -19.97 -1.38 7.02
CA GLN A 210 -19.98 -2.39 8.08
C GLN A 210 -19.65 -3.77 7.50
N LYS A 211 -20.25 -4.13 6.36
CA LYS A 211 -19.97 -5.40 5.67
C LYS A 211 -18.50 -5.46 5.22
N TRP A 212 -17.96 -4.35 4.71
CA TRP A 212 -16.55 -4.23 4.38
C TRP A 212 -15.65 -4.45 5.60
N GLU A 213 -15.98 -3.87 6.76
CA GLU A 213 -15.19 -4.07 7.98
C GLU A 213 -15.21 -5.52 8.46
N VAL A 214 -16.36 -6.20 8.35
CA VAL A 214 -16.46 -7.64 8.64
C VAL A 214 -15.56 -8.43 7.70
N LEU A 215 -15.66 -8.22 6.38
CA LEU A 215 -14.80 -8.89 5.41
C LEU A 215 -13.32 -8.63 5.67
N ARG A 216 -12.94 -7.36 5.84
CA ARG A 216 -11.56 -6.94 6.14
C ARG A 216 -11.01 -7.68 7.34
N GLN A 217 -11.77 -7.75 8.44
CA GLN A 217 -11.33 -8.46 9.63
C GLN A 217 -11.12 -9.95 9.35
N LYS A 218 -12.01 -10.60 8.60
CA LYS A 218 -11.85 -12.02 8.22
C LYS A 218 -10.64 -12.27 7.33
N ILE A 219 -10.33 -11.34 6.42
CA ILE A 219 -9.12 -11.41 5.61
C ILE A 219 -7.87 -11.30 6.50
N VAL A 220 -7.87 -10.39 7.47
CA VAL A 220 -6.76 -10.27 8.44
C VAL A 220 -6.62 -11.52 9.31
N ASP A 221 -7.72 -12.18 9.67
CA ASP A 221 -7.67 -13.39 10.51
C ASP A 221 -6.99 -14.59 9.81
N VAL A 222 -6.93 -14.63 8.47
CA VAL A 222 -6.32 -15.75 7.70
C VAL A 222 -4.90 -15.47 7.19
N MET A 223 -4.45 -14.21 7.24
CA MET A 223 -3.12 -13.80 6.76
C MET A 223 -1.99 -14.11 7.75
#